data_AF-A0A6L7LB83-F1
#
_entry.id   AF-A0A6L7LB83-F1
#
_cell.length_a   1.000
_cell.length_b   1.000
_cell.length_c   1.000
_cell.angle_alpha   90.00
_cell.angle_beta   90.00
_cell.angle_gamma   90.00
#
_symmetry.space_group_name_H-M   'P 1'
#
loop_
_entity.id
_entity.type
_entity.pdbx_description
1 polymer ?
#
loop_
_entity_poly.entity_id
_entity_poly.type
_entity_poly.pdbx_seq_one_letter_code
_entity_poly.pdbx_strand_id
1 'polypeptide(L)'
;MVGDGRLHVCHVNSYCRGVIEDAADECDEALDILNGMSDQLVSESYHAIQNGTTGLCDADGNVIADVPRNCLRLRGYDTTYQGMRQAILDGYGSVVAQKGGQIYYARRQEALNLFERARSNVGMSFPVNLSSSAFTLSSAKNANDEFIVDAVSTDGGSHPRNVAIQTTMALVEFGALTPLEMAEKLSWGPARMMGLWNKGHFTPGADADITILDPQRNKAVMSFVAGSMIMHYGRPTGSGGTLLVTPQGKSTAKDSGLPYQVVDLSQSKLYAGYTG
;
A
#
# COMPACT_ATOMS: atom_id res chain seq x y z
N MET A 1 18.70 -13.93 -7.07
CA MET A 1 17.42 -13.25 -7.38
C MET A 1 17.64 -11.84 -7.92
N VAL A 2 18.45 -10.99 -7.27
CA VAL A 2 18.78 -9.64 -7.80
C VAL A 2 20.28 -9.37 -8.06
N GLY A 3 21.15 -10.36 -7.90
CA GLY A 3 22.60 -10.20 -8.10
C GLY A 3 23.20 -9.22 -7.07
N ASP A 4 23.99 -8.26 -7.54
CA ASP A 4 24.46 -7.13 -6.73
C ASP A 4 23.46 -5.95 -6.71
N GLY A 5 22.27 -6.15 -7.28
CA GLY A 5 21.22 -5.14 -7.36
C GLY A 5 20.55 -4.85 -6.00
N ARG A 6 19.85 -3.73 -5.96
CA ARG A 6 19.00 -3.31 -4.83
C ARG A 6 17.54 -3.28 -5.28
N LEU A 7 16.63 -3.81 -4.47
CA LEU A 7 15.21 -3.86 -4.81
C LEU A 7 14.30 -3.47 -3.64
N HIS A 8 13.33 -2.61 -3.94
CA HIS A 8 12.17 -2.42 -3.08
C HIS A 8 11.10 -3.45 -3.46
N VAL A 9 10.81 -4.39 -2.56
CA VAL A 9 9.75 -5.37 -2.72
C VAL A 9 8.45 -4.79 -2.18
N CYS A 10 7.68 -4.16 -3.07
CA CYS A 10 6.40 -3.58 -2.69
C CYS A 10 5.33 -4.66 -2.49
N HIS A 11 4.42 -4.40 -1.57
CA HIS A 11 3.16 -5.09 -1.40
C HIS A 11 3.31 -6.59 -1.18
N VAL A 12 4.24 -7.02 -0.31
CA VAL A 12 4.61 -8.44 -0.13
C VAL A 12 3.37 -9.33 0.08
N ASN A 13 2.40 -8.83 0.83
CA ASN A 13 1.11 -9.50 1.08
C ASN A 13 0.30 -9.85 -0.17
N SER A 14 0.54 -9.19 -1.31
CA SER A 14 -0.11 -9.50 -2.58
C SER A 14 0.40 -10.78 -3.23
N TYR A 15 1.59 -11.23 -2.83
CA TYR A 15 2.21 -12.48 -3.25
C TYR A 15 1.89 -13.64 -2.29
N CYS A 16 1.40 -13.34 -1.08
CA CYS A 16 1.05 -14.31 -0.05
C CYS A 16 -0.48 -14.43 0.12
N ARG A 17 -1.20 -14.77 -0.96
CA ARG A 17 -2.67 -14.81 -1.01
C ARG A 17 -3.25 -16.23 -1.00
N GLY A 18 -2.40 -17.25 -0.97
CA GLY A 18 -2.75 -18.64 -1.18
C GLY A 18 -3.12 -18.93 -2.63
N VAL A 19 -2.36 -18.39 -3.59
CA VAL A 19 -2.63 -18.59 -5.03
C VAL A 19 -1.94 -19.85 -5.53
N ILE A 20 -0.76 -20.16 -4.98
CA ILE A 20 0.06 -21.31 -5.36
C ILE A 20 0.05 -22.36 -4.24
N GLU A 21 0.35 -21.93 -3.01
CA GLU A 21 0.39 -22.79 -1.81
C GLU A 21 -0.59 -22.29 -0.76
N ASP A 22 -0.51 -22.79 0.48
CA ASP A 22 -1.24 -22.14 1.57
C ASP A 22 -0.66 -20.75 1.83
N ALA A 23 -1.50 -19.79 2.20
CA ALA A 23 -1.05 -18.42 2.42
C ALA A 23 -0.03 -18.29 3.56
N ALA A 24 -0.04 -19.20 4.54
CA ALA A 24 0.97 -19.25 5.59
C ALA A 24 2.33 -19.69 5.02
N ASP A 25 2.36 -20.74 4.21
CA ASP A 25 3.59 -21.23 3.56
C ASP A 25 4.17 -20.16 2.63
N GLU A 26 3.32 -19.47 1.85
CA GLU A 26 3.76 -18.33 1.01
C GLU A 26 4.30 -17.16 1.85
N CYS A 27 3.80 -16.95 3.07
CA CYS A 27 4.35 -15.94 3.98
C CYS A 27 5.72 -16.34 4.53
N ASP A 28 5.87 -17.60 4.95
CA ASP A 28 7.12 -18.13 5.50
C ASP A 28 8.23 -18.08 4.43
N GLU A 29 7.94 -18.50 3.20
CA GLU A 29 8.88 -18.39 2.07
C GLU A 29 9.28 -16.92 1.82
N ALA A 30 8.30 -16.01 1.79
CA ALA A 30 8.58 -14.59 1.57
C ALA A 30 9.46 -14.01 2.69
N LEU A 31 9.20 -14.35 3.95
CA LEU A 31 9.99 -13.91 5.10
C LEU A 31 11.42 -14.46 5.05
N ASP A 32 11.59 -15.73 4.70
CA ASP A 32 12.91 -16.36 4.56
C ASP A 32 13.75 -15.67 3.48
N ILE A 33 13.15 -15.38 2.32
CA ILE A 33 13.80 -14.66 1.22
C ILE A 33 14.20 -13.24 1.66
N LEU A 34 13.26 -12.49 2.25
CA LEU A 34 13.49 -11.12 2.68
C LEU A 34 14.57 -11.03 3.77
N ASN A 35 14.52 -11.93 4.75
CA ASN A 35 15.52 -11.99 5.82
C ASN A 35 16.90 -12.41 5.28
N GLY A 36 16.97 -13.37 4.36
CA GLY A 36 18.22 -13.81 3.74
C GLY A 36 18.87 -12.76 2.83
N MET A 37 18.13 -11.72 2.44
CA MET A 37 18.58 -10.65 1.55
C MET A 37 18.39 -9.25 2.18
N SER A 38 18.38 -9.15 3.51
CA SER A 38 18.11 -7.91 4.26
C SER A 38 19.05 -6.75 3.91
N ASP A 39 20.26 -7.05 3.45
CA ASP A 39 21.24 -6.04 3.02
C ASP A 39 20.97 -5.52 1.61
N GLN A 40 20.14 -6.19 0.81
CA GLN A 40 19.84 -5.86 -0.59
C GLN A 40 18.39 -5.39 -0.81
N LEU A 41 17.50 -5.74 0.10
CA LEU A 41 16.07 -5.52 -0.03
C LEU A 41 15.55 -4.57 1.04
N VAL A 42 14.59 -3.74 0.63
CA VAL A 42 13.62 -3.16 1.55
C VAL A 42 12.23 -3.60 1.10
N SER A 43 11.28 -3.69 2.02
CA SER A 43 9.97 -4.22 1.71
C SER A 43 8.86 -3.58 2.51
N GLU A 44 7.64 -3.69 1.99
CA GLU A 44 6.45 -3.23 2.68
C GLU A 44 5.25 -4.14 2.43
N SER A 45 4.31 -4.10 3.37
CA SER A 45 3.03 -4.80 3.29
C SER A 45 1.90 -3.80 3.42
N TYR A 46 0.88 -3.87 2.57
CA TYR A 46 -0.31 -3.04 2.72
C TYR A 46 -1.47 -3.84 3.30
N HIS A 47 -2.25 -3.21 4.17
CA HIS A 47 -3.27 -3.92 4.96
C HIS A 47 -4.68 -3.88 4.36
N ALA A 48 -4.87 -3.23 3.22
CA ALA A 48 -6.20 -3.14 2.61
C ALA A 48 -6.65 -4.51 2.06
N ILE A 49 -7.82 -4.99 2.47
CA ILE A 49 -8.41 -6.26 2.00
C ILE A 49 -8.63 -6.25 0.48
N GLN A 50 -9.04 -5.10 -0.04
CA GLN A 50 -9.39 -4.90 -1.44
C GLN A 50 -8.13 -4.68 -2.28
N ASN A 51 -7.95 -5.42 -3.37
CA ASN A 51 -6.88 -5.18 -4.34
C ASN A 51 -7.31 -4.21 -5.44
N GLY A 52 -6.36 -3.82 -6.30
CA GLY A 52 -6.61 -2.94 -7.45
C GLY A 52 -6.33 -3.68 -8.74
N THR A 53 -7.28 -3.62 -9.67
CA THR A 53 -7.16 -4.32 -10.94
C THR A 53 -8.02 -3.69 -12.03
N THR A 54 -7.99 -4.26 -13.22
CA THR A 54 -8.82 -3.89 -14.37
C THR A 54 -9.93 -4.91 -14.57
N GLY A 55 -11.06 -4.45 -15.11
CA GLY A 55 -12.13 -5.29 -15.65
C GLY A 55 -11.99 -5.58 -17.14
N LEU A 56 -10.93 -5.11 -17.80
CA LEU A 56 -10.87 -5.14 -19.26
C LEU A 56 -10.82 -6.59 -19.81
N CYS A 57 -11.71 -6.86 -20.77
CA CYS A 57 -11.72 -8.07 -21.59
C CYS A 57 -11.34 -7.76 -23.05
N ASP A 58 -10.78 -8.77 -23.74
CA ASP A 58 -10.52 -8.71 -25.18
C ASP A 58 -11.81 -8.95 -26.01
N ALA A 59 -11.65 -8.94 -27.34
CA ALA A 59 -12.75 -9.12 -28.28
C ALA A 59 -13.41 -10.51 -28.21
N ASP A 60 -12.67 -11.52 -27.77
CA ASP A 60 -13.16 -12.90 -27.59
C ASP A 60 -13.83 -13.07 -26.21
N GLY A 61 -13.84 -12.01 -25.39
CA GLY A 61 -14.43 -11.99 -24.07
C GLY A 61 -13.54 -12.56 -22.98
N ASN A 62 -12.23 -12.75 -23.22
CA ASN A 62 -11.29 -13.19 -22.19
C ASN A 62 -10.79 -12.00 -21.38
N VAL A 63 -10.68 -12.19 -20.06
CA VAL A 63 -10.05 -11.18 -19.19
C VAL A 63 -8.58 -11.04 -19.60
N ILE A 64 -8.07 -9.81 -19.79
CA ILE A 64 -6.74 -9.62 -20.41
C ILE A 64 -5.57 -9.75 -19.42
N ALA A 65 -5.76 -9.30 -18.19
CA ALA A 65 -4.68 -9.17 -17.21
C ALA A 65 -4.65 -10.35 -16.25
N ASP A 66 -3.48 -10.66 -15.69
CA ASP A 66 -3.32 -11.82 -14.81
C ASP A 66 -3.87 -11.61 -13.40
N VAL A 67 -3.77 -10.39 -12.85
CA VAL A 67 -4.36 -10.05 -11.54
C VAL A 67 -5.85 -10.40 -11.45
N PRO A 68 -6.74 -9.91 -12.33
CA PRO A 68 -8.16 -10.26 -12.27
C PRO A 68 -8.41 -11.74 -12.62
N ARG A 69 -7.61 -12.35 -13.50
CA ARG A 69 -7.69 -13.81 -13.76
C ARG A 69 -7.45 -14.63 -12.49
N ASN A 70 -6.41 -14.30 -11.73
CA ASN A 70 -6.10 -14.99 -10.47
C ASN A 70 -7.20 -14.74 -9.43
N CYS A 71 -7.73 -13.52 -9.33
CA CYS A 71 -8.85 -13.22 -8.44
C CYS A 71 -10.08 -14.09 -8.77
N LEU A 72 -10.41 -14.28 -10.05
CA LEU A 72 -11.52 -15.12 -10.48
C LEU A 72 -11.27 -16.61 -10.16
N ARG A 73 -10.08 -17.12 -10.48
CA ARG A 73 -9.68 -18.52 -10.20
C ARG A 73 -9.72 -18.86 -8.72
N LEU A 74 -9.30 -17.94 -7.84
CA LEU A 74 -9.34 -18.11 -6.38
C LEU A 74 -10.74 -18.45 -5.84
N ARG A 75 -11.82 -18.13 -6.58
CA ARG A 75 -13.19 -18.49 -6.21
C ARG A 75 -13.92 -19.30 -7.28
N GLY A 76 -13.18 -19.92 -8.20
CA GLY A 76 -13.75 -20.84 -9.20
C GLY A 76 -14.59 -20.16 -10.29
N TYR A 77 -14.40 -18.86 -10.55
CA TYR A 77 -15.03 -18.18 -11.68
C TYR A 77 -14.20 -18.35 -12.94
N ASP A 78 -14.89 -18.46 -14.08
CA ASP A 78 -14.24 -18.43 -15.39
C ASP A 78 -13.52 -17.10 -15.63
N THR A 79 -12.37 -17.14 -16.30
CA THR A 79 -11.59 -15.94 -16.64
C THR A 79 -12.11 -15.24 -17.90
N THR A 80 -13.42 -15.01 -17.94
CA THR A 80 -14.15 -14.43 -19.07
C THR A 80 -15.00 -13.24 -18.65
N TYR A 81 -15.54 -12.50 -19.62
CA TYR A 81 -16.51 -11.43 -19.41
C TYR A 81 -17.71 -11.93 -18.59
N GLN A 82 -18.21 -13.13 -18.87
CA GLN A 82 -19.34 -13.71 -18.12
C GLN A 82 -18.94 -14.09 -16.69
N GLY A 83 -17.76 -14.68 -16.49
CA GLY A 83 -17.27 -14.98 -15.15
C GLY A 83 -17.10 -13.72 -14.30
N MET A 84 -16.64 -12.62 -14.90
CA MET A 84 -16.53 -11.33 -14.21
C MET A 84 -17.90 -10.72 -13.88
N ARG A 85 -18.89 -10.81 -14.78
CA ARG A 85 -20.28 -10.41 -14.48
C ARG A 85 -20.84 -11.19 -13.30
N GLN A 86 -20.62 -12.51 -13.30
CA GLN A 86 -21.09 -13.38 -12.23
C GLN A 86 -20.43 -13.03 -10.89
N ALA A 87 -19.10 -12.86 -10.87
CA ALA A 87 -18.36 -12.43 -9.68
C ALA A 87 -18.85 -11.09 -9.13
N ILE A 88 -19.23 -10.13 -10.00
CA ILE A 88 -19.82 -8.85 -9.59
C ILE A 88 -21.21 -9.05 -8.95
N LEU A 89 -22.08 -9.85 -9.59
CA LEU A 89 -23.44 -10.11 -9.10
C LEU A 89 -23.45 -10.81 -7.75
N ASP A 90 -22.56 -11.78 -7.57
CA ASP A 90 -22.37 -12.52 -6.33
C ASP A 90 -21.79 -11.64 -5.20
N GLY A 91 -21.28 -10.45 -5.55
CA GLY A 91 -20.73 -9.47 -4.63
C GLY A 91 -19.27 -9.71 -4.26
N TYR A 92 -18.59 -10.61 -4.98
CA TYR A 92 -17.16 -10.85 -4.84
C TYR A 92 -16.33 -9.77 -5.54
N GLY A 93 -16.67 -9.45 -6.79
CA GLY A 93 -16.07 -8.35 -7.56
C GLY A 93 -16.78 -7.02 -7.33
N SER A 94 -16.02 -5.92 -7.32
CA SER A 94 -16.54 -4.56 -7.23
C SER A 94 -15.93 -3.65 -8.30
N VAL A 95 -16.72 -2.72 -8.83
CA VAL A 95 -16.23 -1.67 -9.73
C VAL A 95 -15.78 -0.48 -8.89
N VAL A 96 -14.62 0.07 -9.20
CA VAL A 96 -14.12 1.31 -8.60
C VAL A 96 -14.80 2.48 -9.29
N ALA A 97 -15.59 3.24 -8.54
CA ALA A 97 -16.43 4.32 -9.07
C ALA A 97 -16.25 5.59 -8.25
N GLN A 98 -16.69 6.72 -8.80
CA GLN A 98 -16.68 8.01 -8.13
C GLN A 98 -18.08 8.60 -8.03
N LYS A 99 -18.45 9.11 -6.85
CA LYS A 99 -19.72 9.82 -6.62
C LYS A 99 -19.50 10.95 -5.62
N GLY A 100 -19.94 12.16 -5.95
CA GLY A 100 -19.79 13.33 -5.06
C GLY A 100 -18.33 13.64 -4.71
N GLY A 101 -17.40 13.44 -5.66
CA GLY A 101 -15.96 13.64 -5.44
C GLY A 101 -15.26 12.52 -4.66
N GLN A 102 -15.99 11.52 -4.14
CA GLN A 102 -15.42 10.40 -3.38
C GLN A 102 -15.35 9.14 -4.22
N ILE A 103 -14.26 8.41 -4.07
CA ILE A 103 -14.08 7.08 -4.68
C ILE A 103 -14.71 6.04 -3.75
N TYR A 104 -15.47 5.11 -4.31
CA TYR A 104 -16.10 4.01 -3.59
C TYR A 104 -16.11 2.73 -4.45
N TYR A 105 -16.39 1.60 -3.79
CA TYR A 105 -16.61 0.32 -4.46
C TYR A 105 -18.10 0.17 -4.76
N ALA A 106 -18.49 0.36 -6.01
CA ALA A 106 -19.82 -0.01 -6.47
C ALA A 106 -19.95 -1.54 -6.41
N ARG A 107 -21.14 -2.05 -6.06
CA ARG A 107 -21.38 -3.48 -5.85
C ARG A 107 -22.62 -3.96 -6.57
N ARG A 108 -22.68 -5.27 -6.83
CA ARG A 108 -23.85 -5.98 -7.38
C ARG A 108 -24.38 -5.27 -8.63
N GLN A 109 -25.69 -4.99 -8.69
CA GLN A 109 -26.33 -4.44 -9.87
C GLN A 109 -25.76 -3.09 -10.32
N GLU A 110 -25.39 -2.21 -9.38
CA GLU A 110 -24.76 -0.93 -9.72
C GLU A 110 -23.42 -1.15 -10.42
N ALA A 111 -22.58 -2.02 -9.87
CA ALA A 111 -21.31 -2.38 -10.48
C ALA A 111 -21.48 -3.05 -11.84
N LEU A 112 -22.44 -3.97 -11.98
CA LEU A 112 -22.70 -4.64 -13.25
C LEU A 112 -23.09 -3.63 -14.32
N ASN A 113 -23.98 -2.69 -13.99
CA ASN A 113 -24.39 -1.63 -14.92
C ASN A 113 -23.20 -0.77 -15.37
N LEU A 114 -22.29 -0.42 -14.45
CA LEU A 114 -21.08 0.34 -14.79
C LEU A 114 -20.13 -0.47 -15.69
N PHE A 115 -19.91 -1.73 -15.35
CA PHE A 115 -19.08 -2.67 -16.10
C PHE A 115 -19.58 -2.85 -17.54
N GLU A 116 -20.88 -3.10 -17.72
CA GLU A 116 -21.49 -3.30 -19.04
C GLU A 116 -21.51 -2.01 -19.87
N ARG A 117 -21.85 -0.86 -19.27
CA ARG A 117 -21.86 0.44 -19.96
C ARG A 117 -20.47 0.83 -20.49
N ALA A 118 -19.44 0.52 -19.71
CA ALA A 118 -18.06 0.76 -20.09
C ALA A 118 -17.45 -0.34 -20.97
N ARG A 119 -18.25 -1.35 -21.36
CA ARG A 119 -17.78 -2.52 -22.14
C ARG A 119 -16.54 -3.14 -21.51
N SER A 120 -16.62 -3.45 -20.21
CA SER A 120 -15.55 -4.02 -19.37
C SER A 120 -14.40 -3.08 -18.99
N ASN A 121 -14.24 -1.93 -19.66
CA ASN A 121 -13.11 -1.02 -19.43
C ASN A 121 -13.31 -0.14 -18.17
N VAL A 122 -13.23 -0.77 -17.00
CA VAL A 122 -13.36 -0.13 -15.68
C VAL A 122 -12.27 -0.61 -14.73
N GLY A 123 -11.95 0.22 -13.74
CA GLY A 123 -11.21 -0.22 -12.57
C GLY A 123 -12.05 -1.19 -11.75
N MET A 124 -11.43 -2.29 -11.32
CA MET A 124 -12.06 -3.37 -10.57
C MET A 124 -11.28 -3.63 -9.28
N SER A 125 -11.93 -4.31 -8.34
CA SER A 125 -11.38 -4.64 -7.03
C SER A 125 -12.01 -5.92 -6.50
N PHE A 126 -11.19 -6.76 -5.86
CA PHE A 126 -11.59 -8.01 -5.22
C PHE A 126 -11.00 -8.10 -3.80
N PRO A 127 -11.72 -8.72 -2.85
CA PRO A 127 -11.29 -8.84 -1.45
C PRO A 127 -10.37 -10.04 -1.29
N VAL A 128 -9.17 -9.95 -1.86
CA VAL A 128 -8.23 -11.08 -1.96
C VAL A 128 -7.01 -10.96 -1.04
N ASN A 129 -6.80 -9.82 -0.39
CA ASN A 129 -5.73 -9.69 0.58
C ASN A 129 -6.19 -10.24 1.93
N LEU A 130 -5.43 -11.20 2.45
CA LEU A 130 -5.75 -11.90 3.68
C LEU A 130 -5.20 -11.13 4.88
N SER A 131 -6.05 -10.96 5.90
CA SER A 131 -5.63 -10.33 7.16
C SER A 131 -4.55 -11.13 7.89
N SER A 132 -4.56 -12.47 7.75
CA SER A 132 -3.51 -13.34 8.30
C SER A 132 -2.15 -13.03 7.69
N SER A 133 -2.06 -12.93 6.36
CA SER A 133 -0.80 -12.58 5.68
C SER A 133 -0.33 -11.20 6.09
N ALA A 134 -1.23 -10.20 6.13
CA ALA A 134 -0.88 -8.86 6.59
C ALA A 134 -0.38 -8.86 8.05
N PHE A 135 -1.01 -9.64 8.93
CA PHE A 135 -0.58 -9.79 10.32
C PHE A 135 0.81 -10.42 10.42
N THR A 136 1.00 -11.59 9.78
CA THR A 136 2.26 -12.34 9.83
C THR A 136 3.41 -11.50 9.30
N LEU A 137 3.27 -10.93 8.10
CA LEU A 137 4.30 -10.13 7.46
C LEU A 137 4.65 -8.87 8.27
N SER A 138 3.65 -8.19 8.83
CA SER A 138 3.88 -6.92 9.54
C SER A 138 4.43 -7.09 10.96
N SER A 139 4.26 -8.27 11.57
CA SER A 139 4.75 -8.56 12.93
C SER A 139 6.02 -9.41 12.98
N ALA A 140 6.42 -10.02 11.86
CA ALA A 140 7.57 -10.90 11.80
C ALA A 140 8.89 -10.15 12.07
N LYS A 141 9.70 -10.75 12.95
CA LYS A 141 11.04 -10.28 13.32
C LYS A 141 12.08 -11.40 13.17
N ASN A 142 13.31 -11.02 12.90
CA ASN A 142 14.44 -11.93 12.82
C ASN A 142 15.00 -12.27 14.22
N ALA A 143 16.09 -13.06 14.25
CA ALA A 143 16.74 -13.47 15.50
C ALA A 143 17.35 -12.31 16.31
N ASN A 144 17.53 -11.13 15.72
CA ASN A 144 18.03 -9.92 16.36
C ASN A 144 16.91 -9.00 16.87
N ASP A 145 15.64 -9.45 16.82
CA ASP A 145 14.45 -8.64 17.15
C ASP A 145 14.23 -7.45 16.19
N GLU A 146 14.74 -7.54 14.96
CA GLU A 146 14.53 -6.56 13.90
C GLU A 146 13.40 -7.02 12.95
N PHE A 147 12.59 -6.10 12.47
CA PHE A 147 11.52 -6.44 11.53
C PHE A 147 12.07 -6.92 10.18
N ILE A 148 11.49 -8.01 9.67
CA ILE A 148 11.83 -8.56 8.35
C ILE A 148 11.18 -7.73 7.23
N VAL A 149 9.92 -7.33 7.41
CA VAL A 149 9.22 -6.39 6.50
C VAL A 149 9.34 -4.98 7.07
N ASP A 150 9.88 -4.02 6.32
CA ASP A 150 10.26 -2.72 6.90
C ASP A 150 9.09 -1.81 7.26
N ALA A 151 8.03 -1.86 6.47
CA ALA A 151 6.99 -0.83 6.51
C ALA A 151 5.58 -1.37 6.26
N VAL A 152 4.61 -0.57 6.71
CA VAL A 152 3.21 -0.72 6.32
C VAL A 152 2.84 0.39 5.34
N SER A 153 2.27 0.01 4.20
CA SER A 153 1.78 0.95 3.20
C SER A 153 0.26 0.85 2.98
N THR A 154 -0.23 1.52 1.95
CA THR A 154 -1.65 1.50 1.56
C THR A 154 -1.90 0.92 0.18
N ASP A 155 -0.86 0.71 -0.65
CA ASP A 155 -1.01 0.59 -2.12
C ASP A 155 -1.98 1.66 -2.65
N GLY A 156 -1.70 2.90 -2.21
CA GLY A 156 -2.58 4.06 -2.33
C GLY A 156 -2.67 4.57 -3.76
N GLY A 157 -3.72 5.35 -4.04
CA GLY A 157 -3.97 5.91 -5.37
C GLY A 157 -5.45 6.19 -5.57
N SER A 158 -6.00 5.72 -6.69
CA SER A 158 -7.41 5.85 -7.07
C SER A 158 -8.37 4.89 -6.34
N HIS A 159 -7.98 4.33 -5.19
CA HIS A 159 -8.78 3.35 -4.44
C HIS A 159 -8.96 3.78 -2.98
N PRO A 160 -10.11 3.52 -2.35
CA PRO A 160 -10.39 3.91 -0.97
C PRO A 160 -9.72 2.95 0.05
N ARG A 161 -8.38 2.91 0.05
CA ARG A 161 -7.54 1.98 0.83
C ARG A 161 -6.74 2.61 1.97
N ASN A 162 -7.11 3.82 2.40
CA ASN A 162 -6.34 4.53 3.42
C ASN A 162 -6.65 4.02 4.84
N VAL A 163 -6.17 2.80 5.14
CA VAL A 163 -6.47 2.02 6.37
C VAL A 163 -5.24 1.70 7.21
N ALA A 164 -4.04 2.16 6.81
CA ALA A 164 -2.77 1.78 7.44
C ALA A 164 -2.73 2.10 8.95
N ILE A 165 -3.23 3.28 9.35
CA ILE A 165 -3.33 3.68 10.76
C ILE A 165 -4.28 2.75 11.52
N GLN A 166 -5.50 2.58 11.02
CA GLN A 166 -6.55 1.79 11.68
C GLN A 166 -6.10 0.36 11.95
N THR A 167 -5.46 -0.24 10.95
CA THR A 167 -5.06 -1.64 10.97
C THR A 167 -3.82 -1.86 11.83
N THR A 168 -2.83 -0.96 11.80
CA THR A 168 -1.65 -1.06 12.68
C THR A 168 -1.99 -0.75 14.14
N MET A 169 -2.91 0.18 14.42
CA MET A 169 -3.45 0.36 15.77
C MET A 169 -4.16 -0.91 16.27
N ALA A 170 -4.90 -1.61 15.41
CA ALA A 170 -5.49 -2.89 15.77
C ALA A 170 -4.43 -3.97 16.08
N LEU A 171 -3.28 -3.97 15.40
CA LEU A 171 -2.15 -4.84 15.74
C LEU A 171 -1.55 -4.48 17.12
N VAL A 172 -1.53 -3.19 17.47
CA VAL A 172 -1.11 -2.74 18.81
C VAL A 172 -2.11 -3.18 19.88
N GLU A 173 -3.40 -3.00 19.64
CA GLU A 173 -4.48 -3.43 20.55
C GLU A 173 -4.48 -4.96 20.75
N PHE A 174 -4.17 -5.72 19.70
CA PHE A 174 -4.00 -7.17 19.77
C PHE A 174 -2.75 -7.60 20.56
N GLY A 175 -1.74 -6.72 20.66
CA GLY A 175 -0.45 -7.00 21.29
C GLY A 175 0.61 -7.57 20.35
N ALA A 176 0.39 -7.52 19.04
CA ALA A 176 1.38 -7.93 18.04
C ALA A 176 2.44 -6.86 17.76
N LEU A 177 2.13 -5.60 18.03
CA LEU A 177 3.05 -4.47 17.94
C LEU A 177 2.95 -3.61 19.20
N THR A 178 3.99 -2.88 19.51
CA THR A 178 3.96 -1.76 20.46
C THR A 178 3.59 -0.46 19.74
N PRO A 179 3.15 0.60 20.47
CA PRO A 179 2.94 1.91 19.86
C PRO A 179 4.17 2.49 19.15
N LEU A 180 5.39 2.20 19.64
CA LEU A 180 6.63 2.65 19.02
C LEU A 180 6.91 1.88 17.73
N GLU A 181 6.69 0.56 17.71
CA GLU A 181 6.83 -0.24 16.48
C GLU A 181 5.78 0.15 15.43
N MET A 182 4.57 0.55 15.83
CA MET A 182 3.61 1.15 14.91
C MET A 182 4.17 2.43 14.27
N ALA A 183 4.76 3.33 15.07
CA ALA A 183 5.41 4.54 14.55
C ALA A 183 6.61 4.20 13.65
N GLU A 184 7.33 3.12 13.95
CA GLU A 184 8.41 2.60 13.11
C GLU A 184 7.88 2.18 11.73
N LYS A 185 6.87 1.31 11.70
CA LYS A 185 6.27 0.76 10.47
C LYS A 185 5.60 1.81 9.59
N LEU A 186 4.98 2.82 10.18
CA LEU A 186 4.21 3.84 9.46
C LEU A 186 4.99 5.11 9.14
N SER A 187 6.13 5.35 9.78
CA SER A 187 6.82 6.65 9.68
C SER A 187 8.33 6.50 9.58
N TRP A 188 9.00 5.98 10.61
CA TRP A 188 10.46 5.95 10.63
C TRP A 188 11.03 5.03 9.52
N GLY A 189 10.54 3.80 9.42
CA GLY A 189 10.95 2.81 8.41
C GLY A 189 10.78 3.35 6.98
N PRO A 190 9.57 3.76 6.56
CA PRO A 190 9.35 4.38 5.25
C PRO A 190 10.27 5.59 4.98
N ALA A 191 10.52 6.43 5.97
CA ALA A 191 11.43 7.56 5.81
C ALA A 191 12.87 7.10 5.53
N ARG A 192 13.36 6.05 6.23
CA ARG A 192 14.68 5.47 5.97
C ARG A 192 14.76 4.81 4.61
N MET A 193 13.73 4.05 4.21
CA MET A 193 13.65 3.41 2.88
C MET A 193 13.79 4.41 1.73
N MET A 194 13.39 5.67 1.97
CA MET A 194 13.41 6.75 0.98
C MET A 194 14.53 7.79 1.19
N GLY A 195 15.42 7.62 2.17
CA GLY A 195 16.52 8.58 2.45
C GLY A 195 16.03 9.92 3.02
N LEU A 196 14.84 9.95 3.63
CA LEU A 196 14.23 11.16 4.17
C LEU A 196 14.69 11.42 5.60
N TRP A 197 15.96 11.83 5.76
CA TRP A 197 16.62 11.83 7.07
C TRP A 197 15.99 12.72 8.14
N ASN A 198 15.31 13.81 7.76
CA ASN A 198 14.62 14.73 8.66
C ASN A 198 13.15 14.35 8.95
N LYS A 199 12.66 13.21 8.43
CA LYS A 199 11.26 12.80 8.53
C LYS A 199 11.08 11.49 9.29
N GLY A 200 9.90 11.31 9.86
CA GLY A 200 9.47 10.06 10.50
C GLY A 200 9.89 9.89 11.96
N HIS A 201 10.38 10.96 12.61
CA HIS A 201 10.77 10.96 14.03
C HIS A 201 10.58 12.35 14.67
N PHE A 202 10.60 12.41 16.01
CA PHE A 202 10.42 13.64 16.80
C PHE A 202 11.68 14.05 17.56
N THR A 203 12.82 14.10 16.87
CA THR A 203 14.06 14.67 17.45
C THR A 203 14.16 16.16 17.11
N PRO A 204 14.88 16.98 17.90
CA PRO A 204 15.15 18.38 17.54
C PRO A 204 15.74 18.50 16.13
N GLY A 205 15.18 19.41 15.32
CA GLY A 205 15.60 19.65 13.94
C GLY A 205 14.87 18.82 12.87
N ALA A 206 14.06 17.82 13.26
CA ALA A 206 13.20 17.09 12.34
C ALA A 206 12.07 17.99 11.79
N ASP A 207 11.56 17.63 10.61
CA ASP A 207 10.38 18.28 10.05
C ASP A 207 9.18 18.07 10.98
N ALA A 208 8.43 19.14 11.25
CA ALA A 208 7.24 19.11 12.09
C ALA A 208 6.03 18.49 11.35
N ASP A 209 6.22 17.27 10.84
CA ASP A 209 5.23 16.42 10.20
C ASP A 209 4.60 15.53 11.27
N ILE A 210 3.36 15.84 11.67
CA ILE A 210 2.72 15.26 12.85
C ILE A 210 1.32 14.77 12.49
N THR A 211 0.98 13.54 12.86
CA THR A 211 -0.40 13.04 12.82
C THR A 211 -0.88 12.77 14.22
N ILE A 212 -2.02 13.37 14.59
CA ILE A 212 -2.65 13.14 15.89
C ILE A 212 -3.71 12.04 15.73
N LEU A 213 -3.57 11.01 16.55
CA LEU A 213 -4.46 9.85 16.57
C LEU A 213 -5.42 9.93 17.75
N ASP A 214 -6.67 9.59 17.51
CA ASP A 214 -7.65 9.33 18.56
C ASP A 214 -7.71 7.81 18.80
N PRO A 215 -7.18 7.32 19.94
CA PRO A 215 -7.15 5.89 20.24
C PRO A 215 -8.53 5.28 20.47
N GLN A 216 -9.52 6.05 20.95
CA GLN A 216 -10.87 5.52 21.16
C GLN A 216 -11.61 5.34 19.83
N ARG A 217 -11.33 6.22 18.86
CA ARG A 217 -11.94 6.15 17.53
C ARG A 217 -11.14 5.32 16.54
N ASN A 218 -9.93 4.91 16.92
CA ASN A 218 -8.94 4.25 16.07
C ASN A 218 -8.75 5.00 14.73
N LYS A 219 -8.51 6.32 14.77
CA LYS A 219 -8.44 7.18 13.57
C LYS A 219 -7.47 8.34 13.74
N ALA A 220 -6.90 8.79 12.61
CA ALA A 220 -6.26 10.11 12.54
C ALA A 220 -7.31 11.22 12.63
N VAL A 221 -7.10 12.18 13.52
CA VAL A 221 -8.01 13.31 13.74
C VAL A 221 -7.40 14.65 13.33
N MET A 222 -6.09 14.81 13.40
CA MET A 222 -5.40 16.01 12.90
C MET A 222 -4.11 15.63 12.20
N SER A 223 -3.66 16.47 11.26
CA SER A 223 -2.37 16.27 10.59
C SER A 223 -1.72 17.62 10.29
N PHE A 224 -0.40 17.66 10.43
CA PHE A 224 0.47 18.80 10.24
C PHE A 224 1.60 18.42 9.30
N VAL A 225 1.97 19.34 8.41
CA VAL A 225 3.14 19.22 7.54
C VAL A 225 3.99 20.47 7.74
N ALA A 226 5.27 20.30 8.07
CA ALA A 226 6.19 21.38 8.41
C ALA A 226 5.60 22.40 9.41
N GLY A 227 4.87 21.90 10.43
CA GLY A 227 4.24 22.72 11.47
C GLY A 227 2.91 23.39 11.07
N SER A 228 2.49 23.26 9.81
CA SER A 228 1.22 23.80 9.32
C SER A 228 0.12 22.75 9.37
N MET A 229 -1.03 23.07 9.97
CA MET A 229 -2.17 22.14 10.05
C MET A 229 -2.84 21.97 8.67
N ILE A 230 -2.83 20.74 8.16
CA ILE A 230 -3.42 20.36 6.87
C ILE A 230 -4.73 19.60 6.99
N MET A 231 -5.05 19.08 8.18
CA MET A 231 -6.31 18.41 8.48
C MET A 231 -6.75 18.68 9.91
N HIS A 232 -8.04 19.01 10.09
CA HIS A 232 -8.67 19.21 11.39
C HIS A 232 -9.98 18.41 11.50
N TYR A 233 -10.02 17.43 12.40
CA TYR A 233 -11.11 16.46 12.60
C TYR A 233 -11.65 15.87 11.30
N GLY A 234 -10.75 15.33 10.48
CA GLY A 234 -11.07 14.68 9.20
C GLY A 234 -11.45 15.66 8.07
N ARG A 235 -11.42 16.97 8.30
CA ARG A 235 -11.62 17.99 7.27
C ARG A 235 -10.26 18.49 6.77
N PRO A 236 -9.98 18.43 5.46
CA PRO A 236 -8.79 19.05 4.89
C PRO A 236 -8.83 20.57 5.10
N THR A 237 -7.72 21.14 5.58
CA THR A 237 -7.54 22.59 5.79
C THR A 237 -6.32 23.14 5.05
N GLY A 238 -5.48 22.27 4.46
CA GLY A 238 -4.32 22.66 3.69
C GLY A 238 -4.67 23.27 2.33
N SER A 239 -3.75 24.08 1.78
CA SER A 239 -3.94 24.82 0.53
C SER A 239 -2.82 24.62 -0.50
N GLY A 240 -1.88 23.71 -0.26
CA GLY A 240 -0.74 23.46 -1.14
C GLY A 240 0.02 22.18 -0.79
N GLY A 241 1.22 22.03 -1.35
CA GLY A 241 2.10 20.89 -1.10
C GLY A 241 3.54 21.18 -1.49
N THR A 242 4.44 20.29 -1.09
CA THR A 242 5.86 20.31 -1.48
C THR A 242 6.18 19.02 -2.19
N LEU A 243 6.79 19.11 -3.37
CA LEU A 243 7.24 17.94 -4.13
C LEU A 243 8.53 17.39 -3.52
N LEU A 244 8.60 16.07 -3.35
CA LEU A 244 9.86 15.37 -3.08
C LEU A 244 10.33 14.75 -4.39
N VAL A 245 11.48 15.16 -4.89
CA VAL A 245 11.99 14.72 -6.20
C VAL A 245 13.43 14.25 -6.09
N THR A 246 13.84 13.35 -6.98
CA THR A 246 15.27 13.03 -7.13
C THR A 246 16.00 14.18 -7.84
N PRO A 247 17.35 14.19 -7.89
CA PRO A 247 18.10 15.20 -8.62
C PRO A 247 17.67 15.34 -10.09
N GLN A 248 17.28 14.25 -10.73
CA GLN A 248 16.80 14.22 -12.12
C GLN A 248 15.46 14.96 -12.29
N GLY A 249 14.59 14.93 -11.27
CA GLY A 249 13.27 15.59 -11.30
C GLY A 249 13.30 17.10 -11.03
N LYS A 250 14.48 17.68 -10.73
CA LYS A 250 14.61 19.07 -10.29
C LYS A 250 14.06 20.09 -11.29
N SER A 251 14.30 19.90 -12.59
CA SER A 251 13.81 20.84 -13.62
C SER A 251 12.28 20.83 -13.65
N THR A 252 11.67 19.65 -13.75
CA THR A 252 10.21 19.48 -13.76
C THR A 252 9.57 20.04 -12.49
N ALA A 253 10.18 19.82 -11.32
CA ALA A 253 9.71 20.37 -10.06
C ALA A 253 9.73 21.89 -10.05
N LYS A 254 10.81 22.50 -10.55
CA LYS A 254 10.91 23.96 -10.69
C LYS A 254 9.84 24.51 -11.65
N ASP A 255 9.65 23.87 -12.79
CA ASP A 255 8.69 24.30 -13.83
C ASP A 255 7.23 24.15 -13.38
N SER A 256 6.95 23.27 -12.41
CA SER A 256 5.61 23.11 -11.83
C SER A 256 5.14 24.32 -11.02
N GLY A 257 6.06 25.19 -10.57
CA GLY A 257 5.76 26.31 -9.68
C GLY A 257 5.47 25.92 -8.22
N LEU A 258 5.49 24.62 -7.88
CA LEU A 258 5.35 24.15 -6.51
C LEU A 258 6.69 24.20 -5.76
N PRO A 259 6.69 24.44 -4.44
CA PRO A 259 7.84 24.17 -3.60
C PRO A 259 8.32 22.72 -3.79
N TYR A 260 9.62 22.50 -3.74
CA TYR A 260 10.19 21.16 -3.86
C TYR A 260 11.44 20.97 -2.99
N GLN A 261 11.71 19.72 -2.65
CA GLN A 261 12.94 19.27 -2.00
C GLN A 261 13.57 18.18 -2.86
N VAL A 262 14.89 18.22 -2.99
CA VAL A 262 15.66 17.18 -3.67
C VAL A 262 16.06 16.12 -2.66
N VAL A 263 15.70 14.87 -2.92
CA VAL A 263 15.99 13.70 -2.10
C VAL A 263 17.06 12.86 -2.78
N ASP A 264 18.12 12.55 -2.04
CA ASP A 264 19.19 11.67 -2.48
C ASP A 264 18.91 10.24 -2.03
N LEU A 265 18.39 9.42 -2.95
CA LEU A 265 18.06 8.03 -2.66
C LEU A 265 19.30 7.19 -2.35
N SER A 266 20.51 7.60 -2.72
CA SER A 266 21.73 6.85 -2.38
C SER A 266 21.98 6.81 -0.86
N GLN A 267 21.35 7.71 -0.11
CA GLN A 267 21.39 7.75 1.35
C GLN A 267 20.26 6.95 2.00
N SER A 268 19.45 6.23 1.24
CA SER A 268 18.36 5.43 1.80
C SER A 268 18.84 4.10 2.38
N LYS A 269 18.00 3.47 3.21
CA LYS A 269 18.24 2.13 3.74
C LYS A 269 18.55 1.12 2.63
N LEU A 270 17.88 1.24 1.48
CA LEU A 270 18.05 0.34 0.34
C LEU A 270 19.47 0.37 -0.25
N TYR A 271 20.16 1.51 -0.16
CA TYR A 271 21.51 1.69 -0.68
C TYR A 271 22.58 1.74 0.43
N ALA A 272 22.22 1.42 1.68
CA ALA A 272 23.16 1.38 2.78
C ALA A 272 24.31 0.40 2.47
N GLY A 273 25.55 0.86 2.64
CA GLY A 273 26.76 0.07 2.35
C GLY A 273 26.96 -0.32 0.88
N TYR A 274 26.14 0.21 -0.04
CA TYR A 274 26.29 -0.07 -1.47
C TYR A 274 27.38 0.82 -2.08
N THR A 275 28.36 0.20 -2.74
CA THR A 275 29.50 0.90 -3.38
C THR A 275 29.53 0.72 -4.89
N GLY A 276 28.35 0.52 -5.51
CA GLY A 276 28.23 0.24 -6.95
C GLY A 276 28.78 1.30 -7.88
#